data_AF-A0A9P7FKT7-F1
#
_entry.id   AF-A0A9P7FKT7-F1
#
_cell.length_a   1.000
_cell.length_b   1.000
_cell.length_c   1.000
_cell.angle_alpha   90.00
_cell.angle_beta   90.00
_cell.angle_gamma   90.00
#
_symmetry.space_group_name_H-M   'P 1'
#
loop_
_entity.id
_entity.type
_entity.pdbx_description
1 polymer ?
#
loop_
_entity_poly.entity_id
_entity_poly.type
_entity_poly.pdbx_seq_one_letter_code
_entity_poly.pdbx_strand_id
1 'polypeptide(L)'
;PSTGLGDYTGRQIRYGIREFAMIGVANGMNAYQNGMIIPICSSYFQFWLYAALAARMSALQGLRFIGVATHDSIGVGEDGPTHQSIA
;
A
#
# COMPACT_ATOMS: atom_id res chain seq x y z
N PRO A 1 -15.30 -15.03 -9.43
CA PRO A 1 -14.56 -16.11 -8.75
C PRO A 1 -15.50 -17.24 -8.32
N SER A 2 -15.00 -18.47 -8.16
CA SER A 2 -15.80 -19.59 -7.62
C SER A 2 -16.29 -19.37 -6.19
N THR A 3 -15.76 -18.35 -5.50
CA THR A 3 -16.14 -17.97 -4.13
C THR A 3 -17.48 -17.25 -4.03
N GLY A 4 -18.09 -16.81 -5.15
CA GLY A 4 -19.37 -16.08 -5.14
C GLY A 4 -19.33 -14.66 -4.58
N LEU A 5 -18.15 -14.15 -4.19
CA LEU A 5 -17.97 -12.83 -3.56
C LEU A 5 -17.86 -11.66 -4.55
N GLY A 6 -18.16 -11.88 -5.83
CA GLY A 6 -18.05 -10.90 -6.91
C GLY A 6 -17.33 -11.43 -8.15
N ASP A 7 -16.98 -10.52 -9.05
CA ASP A 7 -16.18 -10.77 -10.25
C ASP A 7 -14.78 -10.11 -10.17
N TYR A 8 -13.95 -10.29 -11.20
CA TYR A 8 -12.59 -9.72 -11.26
C TYR A 8 -12.53 -8.37 -12.00
N THR A 9 -13.68 -7.73 -12.26
CA THR A 9 -13.75 -6.47 -13.01
C THR A 9 -13.59 -5.23 -12.11
N GLY A 10 -13.67 -5.42 -10.79
CA GLY A 10 -13.55 -4.35 -9.81
C GLY A 10 -12.17 -3.66 -9.80
N ARG A 11 -12.17 -2.38 -9.39
CA ARG A 11 -10.95 -1.55 -9.31
C ARG A 11 -10.40 -1.37 -7.89
N GLN A 12 -11.07 -1.98 -6.90
CA GLN A 12 -10.74 -1.86 -5.49
C GLN A 12 -10.21 -3.19 -4.96
N ILE A 13 -8.96 -3.19 -4.48
CA ILE A 13 -8.32 -4.38 -3.92
C ILE A 13 -8.35 -4.30 -2.40
N ARG A 14 -8.89 -5.35 -1.77
CA ARG A 14 -8.92 -5.48 -0.31
C ARG A 14 -7.71 -6.28 0.15
N TYR A 15 -6.61 -5.60 0.43
CA TYR A 15 -5.36 -6.24 0.83
C TYR A 15 -5.41 -6.88 2.22
N GLY A 16 -6.30 -6.43 3.10
CA GLY A 16 -6.26 -6.73 4.53
C GLY A 16 -5.11 -6.00 5.23
N ILE A 17 -4.76 -6.42 6.46
CA ILE A 17 -3.63 -5.86 7.23
C ILE A 17 -2.33 -6.50 6.74
N ARG A 18 -1.84 -6.04 5.58
CA ARG A 18 -0.74 -6.67 4.84
C ARG A 18 0.09 -5.66 4.05
N GLU A 19 0.65 -4.66 4.71
CA GLU A 19 1.31 -3.50 4.11
C GLU A 19 2.48 -3.90 3.19
N PHE A 20 3.31 -4.86 3.61
CA PHE A 20 4.42 -5.36 2.79
C PHE A 20 3.92 -6.04 1.51
N ALA A 21 2.93 -6.92 1.63
CA ALA A 21 2.35 -7.63 0.49
C ALA A 21 1.56 -6.68 -0.42
N MET A 22 0.89 -5.66 0.12
CA MET A 22 0.18 -4.63 -0.63
C MET A 22 1.11 -3.95 -1.65
N ILE A 23 2.31 -3.52 -1.21
CA ILE A 23 3.27 -2.89 -2.12
C ILE A 23 3.94 -3.93 -3.03
N GLY A 24 4.17 -5.16 -2.56
CA GLY A 24 4.61 -6.25 -3.44
C GLY A 24 3.64 -6.51 -4.61
N VAL A 25 2.33 -6.53 -4.34
CA VAL A 25 1.28 -6.67 -5.35
C VAL A 25 1.23 -5.42 -6.24
N ALA A 26 1.36 -4.21 -5.69
CA ALA A 26 1.45 -2.98 -6.47
C ALA A 26 2.62 -2.99 -7.47
N ASN A 27 3.79 -3.43 -7.03
CA ASN A 27 4.96 -3.59 -7.88
C ASN A 27 4.69 -4.59 -9.01
N GLY A 28 4.10 -5.76 -8.69
CA GLY A 28 3.73 -6.76 -9.68
C GLY A 28 2.72 -6.23 -10.72
N MET A 29 1.71 -5.49 -10.28
CA MET A 29 0.71 -4.88 -11.17
C MET A 29 1.32 -3.87 -12.13
N ASN A 30 2.22 -3.01 -11.64
CA ASN A 30 2.90 -2.06 -12.50
C ASN A 30 3.91 -2.74 -13.43
N ALA A 31 4.62 -3.78 -12.96
CA ALA A 31 5.61 -4.51 -13.74
C ALA A 31 5.01 -5.38 -14.86
N TYR A 32 3.80 -5.92 -14.68
CA TYR A 32 3.14 -6.79 -15.66
C TYR A 32 3.02 -6.14 -17.04
N GLN A 33 2.57 -4.89 -17.08
CA GLN A 33 2.62 -4.06 -18.27
C GLN A 33 2.96 -2.64 -17.83
N ASN A 34 4.24 -2.29 -18.01
CA ASN A 34 4.81 -1.08 -17.44
C ASN A 34 3.95 0.16 -17.72
N GLY A 35 3.45 0.78 -16.66
CA GLY A 35 2.64 2.01 -16.73
C GLY A 35 1.17 1.84 -17.08
N MET A 36 0.68 0.63 -17.41
CA MET A 36 -0.74 0.40 -17.71
C MET A 36 -1.62 0.58 -16.47
N ILE A 37 -1.16 0.05 -15.34
CA ILE A 37 -1.84 0.20 -14.04
C ILE A 37 -0.91 0.99 -13.13
N ILE A 38 -1.42 2.08 -12.58
CA ILE A 38 -0.78 2.84 -11.51
C ILE A 38 -1.56 2.55 -10.23
N PRO A 39 -1.06 1.66 -9.36
CA PRO A 39 -1.75 1.30 -8.13
C PRO A 39 -1.76 2.49 -7.17
N ILE A 40 -2.86 2.65 -6.47
CA ILE A 40 -2.97 3.55 -5.32
C ILE A 40 -3.09 2.67 -4.08
N CYS A 41 -2.20 2.86 -3.10
CA CYS A 41 -2.12 2.05 -1.90
C CYS A 41 -2.14 2.96 -0.68
N SER A 42 -2.94 2.63 0.34
CA SER A 42 -3.11 3.46 1.52
C SER A 42 -2.90 2.70 2.82
N SER A 43 -2.27 3.35 3.79
CA SER A 43 -2.18 2.91 5.19
C SER A 43 -1.90 4.11 6.10
N TYR A 44 -1.76 3.89 7.41
CA TYR A 44 -1.28 4.91 8.34
C TYR A 44 0.20 5.14 8.10
N PHE A 45 0.68 6.38 8.28
CA PHE A 45 2.07 6.75 8.02
C PHE A 45 3.03 5.88 8.83
N GLN A 46 2.69 5.60 10.09
CA GLN A 46 3.45 4.73 10.98
C GLN A 46 3.64 3.31 10.42
N PHE A 47 2.62 2.78 9.72
CA PHE A 47 2.66 1.41 9.20
C PHE A 47 3.32 1.31 7.82
N TRP A 48 3.69 2.42 7.19
CA TRP A 48 4.56 2.38 6.01
C TRP A 48 5.95 1.79 6.31
N LEU A 49 6.37 1.76 7.58
CA LEU A 49 7.56 1.01 8.01
C LEU A 49 7.45 -0.49 7.69
N TYR A 50 6.26 -1.09 7.79
CA TYR A 50 6.05 -2.48 7.37
C TYR A 50 6.18 -2.66 5.85
N ALA A 51 5.87 -1.62 5.06
CA ALA A 51 5.97 -1.64 3.60
C ALA A 51 7.33 -1.17 3.04
N ALA A 52 8.22 -0.62 3.88
CA ALA A 52 9.39 0.13 3.46
C ALA A 52 10.31 -0.64 2.50
N LEU A 53 10.53 -1.93 2.75
CA LEU A 53 11.36 -2.77 1.88
C LEU A 53 10.75 -2.98 0.49
N ALA A 54 9.43 -3.13 0.38
CA ALA A 54 8.76 -3.27 -0.90
C ALA A 54 8.71 -1.94 -1.66
N ALA A 55 8.49 -0.83 -0.96
CA ALA A 55 8.53 0.51 -1.55
C ALA A 55 9.93 0.86 -2.08
N ARG A 56 10.98 0.47 -1.35
CA ARG A 56 12.37 0.57 -1.82
C ARG A 56 12.59 -0.19 -3.12
N MET A 57 12.03 -1.40 -3.24
CA MET A 57 12.14 -2.18 -4.48
C MET A 57 11.46 -1.50 -5.65
N SER A 58 10.31 -0.84 -5.44
CA SER A 58 9.63 -0.06 -6.47
C SER A 58 10.56 1.01 -7.05
N ALA A 59 11.23 1.77 -6.19
CA ALA A 59 12.16 2.82 -6.59
C ALA A 59 13.38 2.26 -7.34
N LEU A 60 13.97 1.15 -6.88
CA LEU A 60 15.11 0.50 -7.53
C LEU A 60 14.77 -0.06 -8.91
N GLN A 61 13.54 -0.54 -9.09
CA GLN A 61 13.08 -1.16 -10.34
C GLN A 61 12.45 -0.17 -11.32
N GLY A 62 12.32 1.11 -10.94
CA GLY A 62 11.63 2.12 -11.75
C GLY A 62 10.12 1.88 -11.87
N LEU A 63 9.52 1.18 -10.90
CA LEU A 63 8.10 0.87 -10.87
C LEU A 63 7.34 1.98 -10.14
N ARG A 64 6.16 2.31 -10.68
CA ARG A 64 5.33 3.40 -10.16
C ARG A 64 4.12 2.87 -9.38
N PHE A 65 3.97 3.35 -8.17
CA PHE A 65 2.71 3.33 -7.40
C PHE A 65 2.51 4.70 -6.73
N ILE A 66 1.30 4.97 -6.25
CA ILE A 66 0.97 6.15 -5.45
C ILE A 66 0.70 5.68 -4.02
N GLY A 67 1.56 6.08 -3.08
CA GLY A 67 1.39 5.81 -1.66
C GLY A 67 0.60 6.92 -0.98
N VAL A 68 -0.50 6.56 -0.32
CA VAL A 68 -1.29 7.46 0.52
C VAL A 68 -0.99 7.11 1.98
N ALA A 69 -0.22 7.97 2.64
CA ALA A 69 0.04 7.88 4.07
C ALA A 69 -0.90 8.84 4.82
N THR A 70 -1.79 8.27 5.62
CA THR A 70 -2.71 9.03 6.49
C THR A 70 -2.17 9.06 7.92
N HIS A 71 -2.77 9.82 8.84
CA HIS A 71 -2.37 9.80 10.27
C HIS A 71 -0.87 10.09 10.45
N ASP A 72 -0.43 11.22 9.92
CA ASP A 72 1.00 11.54 9.71
C ASP A 72 1.71 12.14 10.93
N SER A 73 1.03 12.28 12.07
CA SER A 73 1.55 13.03 13.21
C SER A 73 0.99 12.57 14.56
N ILE A 74 1.46 13.23 15.62
CA ILE A 74 0.93 13.12 16.98
C ILE A 74 -0.57 13.49 17.10
N GLY A 75 -1.14 14.16 16.08
CA GLY A 75 -2.55 14.52 16.03
C GLY A 75 -3.53 13.35 16.04
N VAL A 76 -3.02 12.11 15.90
CA VAL A 76 -3.78 10.87 16.11
C VAL A 76 -4.37 10.76 17.52
N GLY A 77 -3.72 11.31 18.55
CA GLY A 77 -4.27 11.34 19.91
C GLY A 77 -4.29 9.97 20.60
N GLU A 78 -5.48 9.48 20.91
CA GLU A 78 -5.73 8.38 21.86
C GLU A 78 -5.15 7.01 21.43
N ASP A 79 -4.90 6.77 20.14
CA ASP A 79 -4.23 5.53 19.68
C ASP A 79 -2.78 5.41 20.18
N GLY A 80 -2.21 6.51 20.70
CA GLY A 80 -0.97 6.53 21.45
C GLY A 80 0.31 6.44 20.61
N PRO A 81 1.48 6.34 21.28
CA PRO A 81 2.78 6.55 20.64
C PRO A 81 3.15 5.49 19.60
N THR A 82 2.50 4.33 19.61
CA THR A 82 2.74 3.28 18.61
C THR A 82 2.04 3.55 17.27
N HIS A 83 1.08 4.48 17.24
CA HIS A 83 0.34 4.90 16.04
C HIS A 83 0.70 6.32 15.57
N GLN A 84 1.37 7.08 16.44
CA GLN A 84 1.79 8.43 16.17
C GLN A 84 3.18 8.43 15.50
N SER A 85 3.23 8.80 14.23
CA SER A 85 4.51 8.98 13.55
C SER A 85 5.28 10.16 14.11
N ILE A 86 6.57 9.93 14.35
CA ILE A 86 7.55 10.95 14.70
C ILE A 86 8.50 11.06 13.51
N ALA A 87 8.42 12.18 12.80
CA ALA A 87 9.31 12.52 11.70
C ALA A 87 10.52 13.32 12.20
#